data_AF-A0AAU7DM24-F1
#
_entry.id   AF-A0AAU7DM24-F1
#
_cell.length_a   1.000
_cell.length_b   1.000
_cell.length_c   1.000
_cell.angle_alpha   90.00
_cell.angle_beta   90.00
_cell.angle_gamma   90.00
#
_symmetry.space_group_name_H-M   'P 1'
#
loop_
_entity.id
_entity.type
_entity.pdbx_description
1 polymer ?
#
loop_
_entity_poly.entity_id
_entity_poly.type
_entity_poly.pdbx_seq_one_letter_code
_entity_poly.pdbx_strand_id
1 'polypeptide(L)'
;MENNDNQIMERLEAATSLLERTITSLEEQQGAGEVARISATVEQSKRETELHEKLATAEREIAELKAAADHSVLNPLRRTVPASTSEMLAKHGIAEGPVDVRTLDAALAGLSLEQRIAVKSQLLRAGAIT
;
A
#
# COMPACT_ATOMS: atom_id res chain seq x y z
N MET A 1 -33.33 9.11 -76.95
CA MET A 1 -33.06 9.94 -75.75
C MET A 1 -33.39 9.14 -74.49
N GLU A 2 -34.57 8.51 -74.38
CA GLU A 2 -34.99 7.71 -73.21
C GLU A 2 -33.98 6.67 -72.67
N ASN A 3 -33.24 5.98 -73.53
CA ASN A 3 -32.26 4.97 -73.07
C ASN A 3 -31.07 5.56 -72.31
N ASN A 4 -30.63 6.77 -72.67
CA ASN A 4 -29.54 7.45 -71.94
C ASN A 4 -30.03 7.99 -70.60
N ASP A 5 -31.26 8.49 -70.55
CA ASP A 5 -31.85 9.05 -69.33
C ASP A 5 -32.05 7.95 -68.27
N ASN A 6 -32.49 6.76 -68.68
CA ASN A 6 -32.59 5.60 -67.79
C ASN A 6 -31.22 5.15 -67.25
N GLN A 7 -30.18 5.15 -68.09
CA GLN A 7 -28.83 4.75 -67.70
C GLN A 7 -28.18 5.76 -66.73
N ILE A 8 -28.50 7.04 -66.88
CA ILE A 8 -28.08 8.10 -65.96
C ILE A 8 -28.79 7.95 -64.62
N MET A 9 -30.10 7.67 -64.63
CA MET A 9 -30.90 7.44 -63.42
C MET A 9 -30.40 6.24 -62.61
N GLU A 10 -30.11 5.13 -63.28
CA GLU A 10 -29.60 3.90 -62.64
C GLU A 10 -28.21 4.11 -62.03
N ARG A 11 -27.34 4.90 -62.68
CA ARG A 11 -26.04 5.32 -62.12
C ARG A 11 -26.17 6.25 -60.92
N LEU A 12 -27.15 7.15 -60.95
CA LEU A 12 -27.44 8.06 -59.85
C LEU A 12 -27.93 7.29 -58.63
N GLU A 13 -28.83 6.33 -58.83
CA GLU A 13 -29.36 5.47 -57.77
C GLU A 13 -28.27 4.55 -57.16
N ALA A 14 -27.38 4.02 -58.00
CA ALA A 14 -26.20 3.28 -57.56
C ALA A 14 -25.22 4.18 -56.77
N ALA A 15 -25.06 5.44 -57.17
CA ALA A 15 -24.18 6.39 -56.48
C ALA A 15 -24.77 6.83 -55.12
N THR A 16 -26.08 7.09 -55.04
CA THR A 16 -26.74 7.45 -53.77
C THR A 16 -26.74 6.29 -52.79
N SER A 17 -27.04 5.06 -53.24
CA SER A 17 -26.99 3.89 -52.38
C SER A 17 -25.57 3.56 -51.88
N LEU A 18 -24.54 3.87 -52.68
CA LEU A 18 -23.15 3.77 -52.24
C LEU A 18 -22.80 4.87 -51.22
N LEU A 19 -23.26 6.11 -51.44
CA LEU A 19 -23.09 7.21 -50.50
C LEU A 19 -23.75 6.94 -49.15
N GLU A 20 -25.00 6.46 -49.13
CA GLU A 20 -25.72 6.07 -47.91
C GLU A 20 -24.92 5.05 -47.10
N ARG A 21 -24.42 3.98 -47.74
CA ARG A 21 -23.58 2.98 -47.08
C ARG A 21 -22.29 3.56 -46.51
N THR A 22 -21.64 4.48 -47.23
CA THR A 22 -20.41 5.12 -46.74
C THR A 22 -20.68 6.02 -45.54
N ILE A 23 -21.81 6.74 -45.52
CA ILE A 23 -22.22 7.58 -44.40
C ILE A 23 -22.48 6.71 -43.16
N THR A 24 -23.26 5.63 -43.30
CA THR A 24 -23.53 4.71 -42.18
C THR A 24 -22.23 4.12 -41.62
N SER A 25 -21.28 3.71 -42.48
CA SER A 25 -20.00 3.18 -42.03
C SER A 25 -19.13 4.23 -41.31
N LEU A 26 -19.16 5.48 -41.76
CA LEU A 26 -18.46 6.60 -41.12
C LEU A 26 -19.07 6.93 -39.74
N GLU A 27 -20.40 6.94 -39.63
CA GLU A 27 -21.11 7.19 -38.38
C GLU A 27 -20.82 6.09 -37.34
N GLU A 28 -20.80 4.83 -37.76
CA GLU A 28 -20.44 3.70 -36.89
C GLU A 28 -18.98 3.80 -36.40
N GLN A 29 -18.05 4.16 -37.29
CA GLN A 29 -16.63 4.32 -36.95
C GLN A 29 -16.37 5.52 -36.03
N GLN A 30 -17.04 6.65 -36.27
CA GLN A 30 -16.90 7.85 -35.44
C GLN A 30 -17.54 7.64 -34.06
N GLY A 31 -18.76 7.09 -34.00
CA GLY A 31 -19.46 6.86 -32.74
C GLY A 31 -18.77 5.85 -31.82
N ALA A 32 -18.27 4.74 -32.36
CA ALA A 32 -17.65 3.69 -31.55
C ALA A 32 -16.23 4.07 -31.05
N GLY A 33 -15.43 4.74 -31.89
CA GLY A 33 -14.03 5.03 -31.58
C GLY A 33 -13.83 6.21 -30.63
N GLU A 34 -14.73 7.19 -30.62
CA GLU A 34 -14.64 8.36 -29.74
C GLU A 34 -15.15 8.05 -28.33
N VAL A 35 -16.29 7.35 -28.22
CA VAL A 35 -16.84 6.92 -26.93
C VAL A 35 -15.88 5.97 -26.20
N ALA A 36 -15.26 5.02 -26.91
CA ALA A 36 -14.29 4.10 -26.30
C ALA A 36 -13.04 4.83 -25.73
N ARG A 37 -12.56 5.88 -26.41
CA ARG A 37 -11.42 6.69 -25.96
C ARG A 37 -11.77 7.52 -24.72
N ILE A 38 -12.96 8.10 -24.69
CA ILE A 38 -13.46 8.87 -23.54
C ILE A 38 -13.64 7.94 -22.34
N SER A 39 -14.26 6.77 -22.50
CA SER A 39 -14.43 5.80 -21.42
C SER A 39 -13.10 5.31 -20.85
N ALA A 40 -12.10 5.03 -21.70
CA ALA A 40 -10.77 4.63 -21.24
C ALA A 40 -10.09 5.72 -20.40
N THR A 41 -10.21 6.98 -20.81
CA THR A 41 -9.63 8.13 -20.10
C THR A 41 -10.32 8.37 -18.75
N VAL A 42 -11.65 8.28 -18.71
CA VAL A 42 -12.44 8.45 -17.48
C VAL A 42 -12.15 7.34 -16.47
N GLU A 43 -12.07 6.09 -16.91
CA GLU A 43 -11.70 4.97 -16.03
C GLU A 43 -10.26 5.07 -15.51
N GLN A 44 -9.34 5.59 -16.32
CA GLN A 44 -7.98 5.89 -15.86
C GLN A 44 -7.97 6.99 -14.78
N SER A 45 -8.69 8.10 -14.98
CA SER A 45 -8.75 9.18 -14.00
C SER A 45 -9.38 8.74 -12.68
N LYS A 46 -10.41 7.89 -12.69
CA LYS A 46 -10.99 7.34 -11.45
C LYS A 46 -9.97 6.50 -10.67
N ARG A 47 -9.24 5.62 -11.35
CA ARG A 47 -8.19 4.81 -10.72
C ARG A 47 -7.09 5.66 -10.13
N GLU A 48 -6.68 6.73 -10.81
CA GLU A 48 -5.69 7.67 -10.28
C GLU A 48 -6.20 8.36 -9.01
N THR A 49 -7.47 8.80 -8.97
CA THR A 49 -8.05 9.40 -7.76
C THR A 49 -8.12 8.42 -6.58
N GLU A 50 -8.53 7.17 -6.82
CA GLU A 50 -8.56 6.13 -5.78
C GLU A 50 -7.16 5.79 -5.25
N LEU A 51 -6.15 5.77 -6.14
CA LEU A 51 -4.77 5.54 -5.74
C LEU A 51 -4.22 6.69 -4.90
N HIS A 52 -4.53 7.94 -5.26
CA HIS A 52 -4.17 9.11 -4.46
C HIS A 52 -4.83 9.11 -3.08
N GLU A 53 -6.10 8.71 -3.00
CA GLU A 53 -6.81 8.61 -1.72
C GLU A 53 -6.19 7.53 -0.83
N LYS A 54 -5.91 6.33 -1.37
CA LYS A 54 -5.24 5.24 -0.65
C LYS A 54 -3.83 5.61 -0.19
N LEU A 55 -3.09 6.37 -1.00
CA LEU A 55 -1.79 6.89 -0.60
C LEU A 55 -1.93 7.87 0.56
N ALA A 56 -2.86 8.81 0.48
CA ALA A 56 -3.08 9.78 1.55
C ALA A 56 -3.53 9.11 2.87
N THR A 57 -4.35 8.06 2.82
CA THR A 57 -4.72 7.30 4.02
C THR A 57 -3.54 6.55 4.59
N ALA A 58 -2.75 5.85 3.75
CA ALA A 58 -1.58 5.12 4.20
C ALA A 58 -0.50 6.05 4.79
N GLU A 59 -0.29 7.23 4.20
CA GLU A 59 0.64 8.23 4.73
C GLU A 59 0.20 8.76 6.10
N ARG A 60 -1.10 8.97 6.31
CA ARG A 60 -1.63 9.35 7.63
C ARG A 60 -1.44 8.24 8.66
N GLU A 61 -1.74 6.99 8.31
CA GLU A 61 -1.54 5.84 9.20
C GLU A 61 -0.06 5.69 9.57
N ILE A 62 0.85 5.85 8.60
CA ILE A 62 2.30 5.84 8.88
C ILE A 62 2.70 7.00 9.79
N ALA A 63 2.16 8.19 9.58
CA ALA A 63 2.44 9.34 10.45
C ALA A 63 1.93 9.11 11.88
N GLU A 64 0.74 8.53 12.04
CA GLU A 64 0.17 8.20 13.35
C GLU A 64 0.96 7.09 14.05
N LEU A 65 1.31 6.01 13.33
CA LEU A 65 2.14 4.93 13.87
C LEU A 65 3.54 5.41 14.25
N LYS A 66 4.13 6.31 13.46
CA LYS A 66 5.41 6.96 13.80
C LYS A 66 5.27 7.84 15.03
N ALA A 67 4.22 8.66 15.14
CA ALA A 67 3.98 9.47 16.33
C ALA A 67 3.75 8.61 17.59
N ALA A 68 3.03 7.49 17.46
CA ALA A 68 2.83 6.53 18.55
C ALA A 68 4.12 5.79 18.94
N ALA A 69 4.94 5.42 17.95
CA ALA A 69 6.26 4.83 18.17
C ALA A 69 7.21 5.82 18.84
N ASP A 70 7.23 7.08 18.39
CA ASP A 70 8.02 8.15 18.98
C ASP A 70 7.55 8.43 20.42
N HIS A 71 6.26 8.42 20.73
CA HIS A 71 5.80 8.49 22.12
C HIS A 71 6.20 7.26 22.97
N SER A 72 6.36 6.08 22.37
CA SER A 72 6.89 4.91 23.07
C SER A 72 8.40 4.97 23.28
N VAL A 73 9.15 5.61 22.37
CA VAL A 73 10.62 5.76 22.44
C VAL A 73 11.02 6.98 23.30
N LEU A 74 10.21 8.04 23.26
CA LEU A 74 10.33 9.28 24.04
C LEU A 74 9.73 9.17 25.44
N ASN A 75 9.48 7.96 25.95
CA ASN A 75 9.37 7.71 27.38
C ASN A 75 10.68 7.14 27.94
N PRO A 76 11.79 7.92 27.98
CA PRO A 76 13.04 7.48 28.56
C PRO A 76 12.92 7.18 30.07
N LEU A 77 11.82 7.59 30.72
CA LEU A 77 11.52 7.27 32.12
C LEU A 77 11.03 5.84 32.34
N ARG A 78 10.78 5.04 31.29
CA ARG A 78 10.37 3.61 31.41
C ARG A 78 11.37 2.63 30.81
N ARG A 79 12.65 2.99 30.75
CA ARG A 79 13.77 2.05 30.47
C ARG A 79 14.21 1.31 31.73
N THR A 80 13.27 0.99 32.61
CA THR A 80 13.55 0.30 33.87
C THR A 80 12.95 -1.09 33.79
N VAL A 81 13.78 -2.09 34.04
CA VAL A 81 13.34 -3.47 34.24
C VAL A 81 12.61 -3.51 35.61
N PRO A 82 11.54 -4.32 35.80
CA PRO A 82 10.89 -4.42 37.10
C PRO A 82 11.86 -4.60 38.26
N ALA A 83 11.58 -4.01 39.43
CA ALA A 83 12.51 -4.02 40.57
C ALA A 83 12.95 -5.45 40.97
N SER A 84 12.05 -6.43 40.86
CA SER A 84 12.34 -7.84 41.13
C SER A 84 13.34 -8.46 40.14
N THR A 85 13.28 -8.09 38.87
CA THR A 85 14.23 -8.58 37.85
C THR A 85 15.54 -7.82 37.92
N SER A 86 15.53 -6.53 38.23
CA SER A 86 16.74 -5.76 38.54
C SER A 86 17.48 -6.33 39.75
N GLU A 87 16.77 -6.67 40.83
CA GLU A 87 17.36 -7.30 42.01
C GLU A 87 17.90 -8.71 41.73
N MET A 88 17.20 -9.51 40.92
CA MET A 88 17.69 -10.82 40.48
C MET A 88 18.97 -10.70 39.65
N LEU A 89 19.00 -9.78 38.69
CA LEU A 89 20.18 -9.52 37.86
C LEU A 89 21.35 -9.00 38.69
N ALA A 90 21.10 -8.12 39.65
CA ALA A 90 22.10 -7.63 40.59
C ALA A 90 22.69 -8.75 41.47
N LYS A 91 21.86 -9.71 41.93
CA LYS A 91 22.33 -10.90 42.66
C LYS A 91 23.26 -11.79 41.82
N HIS A 92 23.11 -11.76 40.50
CA HIS A 92 23.99 -12.44 39.55
C HIS A 92 25.15 -11.58 39.04
N GLY A 93 25.36 -10.38 39.62
CA GLY A 93 26.47 -9.49 39.27
C GLY A 93 26.25 -8.67 38.00
N ILE A 94 25.02 -8.61 37.48
CA ILE A 94 24.66 -7.84 36.28
C ILE A 94 24.09 -6.48 36.75
N ALA A 95 24.91 -5.43 36.68
CA ALA A 95 24.53 -4.06 37.05
C ALA A 95 23.80 -3.32 35.91
N GLU A 96 23.23 -2.13 36.21
CA GLU A 96 22.63 -1.21 35.23
C GLU A 96 23.68 -0.74 34.21
N GLY A 97 23.86 -1.51 33.14
CA GLY A 97 24.81 -1.25 32.06
C GLY A 97 24.61 -2.24 30.91
N PRO A 98 25.43 -2.15 29.83
CA PRO A 98 25.34 -3.07 28.70
C PRO A 98 25.58 -4.51 29.17
N VAL A 99 24.57 -5.38 29.02
CA VAL A 99 24.62 -6.74 29.53
C VAL A 99 25.24 -7.67 28.48
N ASP A 100 26.28 -8.41 28.87
CA ASP A 100 26.81 -9.50 28.03
C ASP A 100 25.80 -10.65 27.96
N VAL A 101 25.47 -11.07 26.73
CA VAL A 101 24.47 -12.10 26.44
C VAL A 101 24.84 -13.43 27.12
N ARG A 102 26.14 -13.74 27.24
CA ARG A 102 26.61 -14.99 27.84
C ARG A 102 26.40 -15.05 29.36
N THR A 103 26.62 -13.93 30.05
CA THR A 103 26.42 -13.85 31.51
C THR A 103 24.94 -13.79 31.85
N LEU A 104 24.13 -13.13 31.01
CA LEU A 104 22.69 -13.13 31.11
C LEU A 104 22.10 -14.53 30.95
N ASP A 105 22.54 -15.29 29.95
CA ASP A 105 22.05 -16.65 29.74
C ASP A 105 22.42 -17.60 30.88
N ALA A 106 23.58 -17.42 31.50
CA ALA A 106 23.96 -18.15 32.70
C ALA A 106 23.09 -17.78 33.91
N ALA A 107 22.81 -16.49 34.13
CA ALA A 107 21.94 -16.01 35.21
C ALA A 107 20.49 -16.48 35.03
N LEU A 108 20.03 -16.62 33.79
CA LEU A 108 18.69 -17.06 33.44
C LEU A 108 18.54 -18.59 33.36
N ALA A 109 19.63 -19.38 33.42
CA ALA A 109 19.61 -20.83 33.22
C ALA A 109 18.73 -21.60 34.22
N GLY A 110 18.54 -21.05 35.44
CA GLY A 110 17.66 -21.63 36.48
C GLY A 110 16.16 -21.38 36.30
N LEU A 111 15.76 -20.57 35.30
CA LEU A 111 14.37 -20.22 35.05
C LEU A 111 13.72 -21.08 33.96
N SER A 112 12.39 -21.21 34.04
CA SER A 112 11.61 -21.86 32.97
C SER A 112 11.78 -21.09 31.65
N LEU A 113 11.57 -21.77 30.52
CA LEU A 113 11.73 -21.16 29.19
C LEU A 113 10.87 -19.88 29.04
N GLU A 114 9.63 -19.92 29.53
CA GLU A 114 8.70 -18.78 29.49
C GLU A 114 9.20 -17.60 30.32
N GLN A 115 9.74 -17.87 31.52
CA GLN A 115 10.33 -16.86 32.39
C GLN A 115 11.57 -16.22 31.74
N ARG A 116 12.41 -17.02 31.07
CA ARG A 116 13.57 -16.50 30.32
C ARG A 116 13.15 -15.58 29.18
N ILE A 117 12.15 -15.98 28.39
CA ILE A 117 11.62 -15.17 27.30
C ILE A 117 11.05 -13.85 27.84
N ALA A 118 10.32 -13.90 28.95
CA ALA A 118 9.77 -12.71 29.60
C ALA A 118 10.86 -11.73 30.04
N VAL A 119 11.89 -12.21 30.75
CA VAL A 119 12.99 -11.35 31.24
C VAL A 119 13.82 -10.78 30.08
N LYS A 120 14.15 -11.59 29.07
CA LYS A 120 14.87 -11.11 27.88
C LYS A 120 14.08 -10.06 27.11
N SER A 121 12.77 -10.24 26.94
CA SER A 121 11.90 -9.26 26.29
C SER A 121 11.82 -7.94 27.05
N GLN A 122 11.85 -8.00 28.39
CA GLN A 122 11.91 -6.81 29.25
C GLN A 122 13.26 -6.09 29.12
N LEU A 123 14.37 -6.84 29.08
CA LEU A 123 15.71 -6.27 28.90
C LEU A 123 15.90 -5.63 27.52
N LEU A 124 15.34 -6.24 26.48
CA LEU A 124 15.34 -5.70 25.11
C LEU A 124 14.53 -4.41 25.06
N ARG A 125 13.35 -4.37 25.70
CA ARG A 125 12.53 -3.16 25.82
C ARG A 125 13.21 -2.05 26.63
N ALA A 126 13.98 -2.42 27.65
CA ALA A 126 14.76 -1.48 28.45
C ALA A 126 16.03 -0.98 27.74
N GLY A 127 16.42 -1.59 26.61
CA GLY A 127 17.64 -1.26 25.88
C GLY A 127 18.92 -1.73 26.59
N ALA A 128 18.82 -2.70 27.51
CA ALA A 128 19.95 -3.27 28.24
C ALA A 128 20.71 -4.34 27.45
N ILE A 129 20.04 -4.93 26.45
CA ILE A 129 20.61 -5.85 25.44
C ILE A 129 20.28 -5.32 24.05
N THR A 130 21.26 -5.38 23.15
CA THR A 130 21.17 -4.98 21.73
C THR A 130 21.45 -6.15 20.81
#